data_AF-A0A1Z5HWN8-F1
#
_entry.id   AF-A0A1Z5HWN8-F1
#
_cell.length_a   1.000
_cell.length_b   1.000
_cell.length_c   1.000
_cell.angle_alpha   90.00
_cell.angle_beta   90.00
_cell.angle_gamma   90.00
#
_symmetry.space_group_name_H-M   'P 1'
#
loop_
_entity.id
_entity.type
_entity.pdbx_description
1 polymer ?
#
loop_
_entity_poly.entity_id
_entity_poly.type
_entity_poly.pdbx_seq_one_letter_code
_entity_poly.pdbx_strand_id
1 'polypeptide(L)'
;MPFLEFYGLRLETLGKILAAVLIGCFFISVAIYQKYPGWTRMAVYGVIRELARKHVEFKTRSWPELQSRHFLVRYQPQDAWVARLVLETAEESYLPLVRKLGLEPPGKVPIIIYPDRVSLNQSFGWDADQSAMGVYWAGVIRILSPNAWIETVDRDSLADTFKSTGPMAHEMAHLLVDYRTQGNYPRWLTEGIAQYLEREITGFQFEEYRINPDTQFYSLRQMDAQFDRLPDQPLAYWQSLAIIDYLVGRYGWDIVGSILDGLRQGKNLNTVFQDQLGMSLAEVEKNFITWARNR
;
A
#
# COMPACT_ATOMS: atom_id res chain seq x y z
N MET A 1 32.25 23.99 56.79
CA MET A 1 30.99 23.25 56.63
C MET A 1 31.03 22.53 55.28
N PRO A 2 30.93 21.20 55.24
CA PRO A 2 30.80 20.40 54.02
C PRO A 2 29.32 20.35 53.57
N PHE A 3 29.01 19.58 52.51
CA PHE A 3 27.77 19.47 51.71
C PHE A 3 27.86 20.31 50.42
N LEU A 4 28.07 19.76 49.22
CA LEU A 4 27.61 18.50 48.64
C LEU A 4 28.63 17.91 47.63
N GLU A 5 29.18 16.74 47.93
CA GLU A 5 29.59 15.77 46.91
C GLU A 5 28.33 15.13 46.35
N PHE A 6 27.95 15.42 45.10
CA PHE A 6 26.94 14.62 44.41
C PHE A 6 27.32 14.43 42.93
N TYR A 7 27.62 13.16 42.60
CA TYR A 7 27.86 12.53 41.30
C TYR A 7 29.15 12.84 40.52
N GLY A 8 30.27 12.34 41.06
CA GLY A 8 31.53 12.15 40.33
C GLY A 8 31.55 10.90 39.44
N LEU A 9 30.82 10.90 38.32
CA LEU A 9 31.08 9.95 37.22
C LEU A 9 32.05 10.61 36.23
N ARG A 10 33.28 10.10 36.12
CA ARG A 10 34.24 10.55 35.10
C ARG A 10 33.64 10.31 33.71
N LEU A 11 33.83 11.24 32.78
CA LEU A 11 33.39 11.16 31.37
C LEU A 11 33.76 9.80 30.71
N GLU A 12 34.92 9.25 31.07
CA GLU A 12 35.35 7.92 30.61
C GLU A 12 34.47 6.77 31.11
N THR A 13 33.99 6.84 32.36
CA THR A 13 33.09 5.83 32.94
C THR A 13 31.72 5.90 32.29
N LEU A 14 31.22 7.10 32.01
CA LEU A 14 30.01 7.34 31.22
C LEU A 14 30.16 6.77 29.79
N GLY A 15 31.29 7.00 29.14
CA GLY A 15 31.58 6.44 27.80
C GLY A 15 31.60 4.90 27.77
N LYS A 16 32.18 4.26 28.79
CA LYS A 16 32.21 2.79 28.91
C LYS A 16 30.82 2.20 29.18
N ILE A 17 30.02 2.83 30.03
CA ILE A 17 28.64 2.42 30.31
C ILE A 17 27.80 2.54 29.03
N LEU A 18 27.92 3.67 28.31
CA LEU A 18 27.21 3.89 27.05
C LEU A 18 27.60 2.83 26.00
N ALA A 19 28.90 2.54 25.85
CA ALA A 19 29.38 1.49 24.95
C ALA A 19 28.83 0.10 25.31
N ALA A 20 28.83 -0.26 26.60
CA ALA A 20 28.28 -1.54 27.06
C ALA A 20 26.77 -1.65 26.80
N VAL A 21 26.01 -0.58 27.00
CA VAL A 21 24.57 -0.52 26.68
C VAL A 21 24.34 -0.68 25.19
N LEU A 22 25.11 0.01 24.34
CA LEU A 22 25.00 -0.10 22.89
C LEU A 22 25.32 -1.51 22.39
N ILE A 23 26.36 -2.15 22.94
CA ILE A 23 26.71 -3.55 22.63
C ILE A 23 25.59 -4.50 23.07
N GLY A 24 25.04 -4.31 24.27
CA GLY A 24 23.90 -5.09 24.77
C GLY A 24 22.68 -4.95 23.86
N CYS A 25 22.32 -3.72 23.48
CA CYS A 25 21.25 -3.43 22.53
C CYS A 25 21.50 -4.08 21.17
N PHE A 26 22.75 -4.09 20.68
CA PHE A 26 23.12 -4.76 19.44
C PHE A 26 22.85 -6.27 19.51
N PHE A 27 23.35 -6.98 20.52
CA PHE A 27 23.11 -8.42 20.66
C PHE A 27 21.62 -8.76 20.85
N ILE A 28 20.89 -7.95 21.61
CA ILE A 28 19.43 -8.09 21.75
C ILE A 28 18.74 -7.89 20.39
N SER A 29 19.14 -6.88 19.61
CA SER A 29 18.57 -6.63 18.28
C SER A 29 18.85 -7.77 17.30
N VAL A 30 20.05 -8.37 17.33
CA VAL A 30 20.42 -9.55 16.52
C VAL A 30 19.61 -10.77 16.95
N ALA A 31 19.45 -11.01 18.25
CA ALA A 31 18.64 -12.11 18.76
C ALA A 31 17.15 -11.96 18.40
N ILE A 32 16.61 -10.74 18.47
CA ILE A 32 15.24 -10.43 18.03
C ILE A 32 15.11 -10.63 16.52
N TYR A 33 16.08 -10.19 15.71
CA TYR A 33 16.07 -10.39 14.26
C TYR A 33 16.10 -11.87 13.87
N GLN A 34 16.95 -12.66 14.50
CA GLN A 34 17.02 -14.11 14.24
C GLN A 34 15.74 -14.83 14.64
N LYS A 35 15.10 -14.41 15.75
CA LYS A 35 13.90 -15.06 16.28
C LYS A 35 12.60 -14.58 15.63
N TYR A 36 12.55 -13.32 15.19
CA TYR A 36 11.36 -12.66 14.65
C TYR A 36 11.70 -11.79 13.41
N PRO A 37 12.26 -12.39 12.33
CA PRO A 37 12.74 -11.63 11.17
C PRO A 37 11.64 -10.81 10.50
N GLY A 38 10.41 -11.34 10.48
CA GLY A 38 9.22 -10.63 9.98
C GLY A 38 8.94 -9.36 10.79
N TRP A 39 8.89 -9.47 12.12
CA TRP A 39 8.58 -8.33 12.99
C TRP A 39 9.64 -7.23 12.91
N THR A 40 10.93 -7.60 12.87
CA THR A 40 12.01 -6.61 12.69
C THR A 40 11.95 -5.90 11.35
N ARG A 41 11.66 -6.63 10.26
CA ARG A 41 11.48 -6.03 8.94
C ARG A 41 10.31 -5.04 8.93
N MET A 42 9.20 -5.42 9.56
CA MET A 42 8.00 -4.58 9.66
C MET A 42 8.25 -3.32 10.50
N ALA A 43 8.96 -3.43 11.63
CA ALA A 43 9.31 -2.29 12.46
C ALA A 43 10.23 -1.29 11.72
N VAL A 44 11.28 -1.82 11.07
CA VAL A 44 12.18 -1.00 10.23
C VAL A 44 11.41 -0.34 9.08
N TYR A 45 10.54 -1.10 8.42
CA TYR A 45 9.68 -0.57 7.36
C TYR A 45 8.76 0.55 7.86
N GLY A 46 8.16 0.41 9.04
CA GLY A 46 7.37 1.47 9.66
C GLY A 46 8.15 2.79 9.80
N VAL A 47 9.41 2.73 10.24
CA VAL A 47 10.29 3.91 10.30
C VAL A 47 10.57 4.48 8.91
N ILE A 48 10.91 3.62 7.94
CA ILE A 48 11.16 4.03 6.55
C ILE A 48 9.93 4.73 5.97
N ARG A 49 8.73 4.20 6.22
CA ARG A 49 7.46 4.79 5.79
C ARG A 49 7.29 6.21 6.33
N GLU A 50 7.50 6.41 7.63
CA GLU A 50 7.38 7.72 8.24
C GLU A 50 8.42 8.72 7.72
N LEU A 51 9.66 8.27 7.51
CA LEU A 51 10.72 9.09 6.92
C LEU A 51 10.42 9.47 5.46
N ALA A 52 9.95 8.52 4.66
CA ALA A 52 9.53 8.76 3.28
C ALA A 52 8.38 9.77 3.21
N ARG A 53 7.38 9.62 4.08
CA ARG A 53 6.27 10.57 4.20
C ARG A 53 6.76 11.97 4.55
N LYS A 54 7.62 12.10 5.57
CA LYS A 54 8.20 13.39 5.99
C LYS A 54 9.09 14.02 4.92
N HIS A 55 9.83 13.21 4.17
CA HIS A 55 10.65 13.69 3.06
C HIS A 55 9.80 14.28 1.94
N VAL A 56 8.71 13.62 1.56
CA VAL A 56 7.76 14.16 0.58
C VAL A 56 7.11 15.43 1.10
N GLU A 57 6.65 15.44 2.36
CA GLU A 57 6.11 16.63 3.01
C GLU A 57 7.13 17.79 3.01
N PHE A 58 8.42 17.51 3.20
CA PHE A 58 9.45 18.53 3.14
C PHE A 58 9.70 19.04 1.73
N LYS A 59 9.74 18.14 0.73
CA LYS A 59 9.97 18.47 -0.68
C LYS A 59 8.84 19.30 -1.29
N THR A 60 7.60 19.05 -0.89
CA THR A 60 6.41 19.74 -1.43
C THR A 60 5.94 20.89 -0.53
N ARG A 61 6.70 21.30 0.49
CA ARG A 61 6.28 22.30 1.49
C ARG A 61 5.92 23.68 0.92
N SER A 62 6.45 24.02 -0.25
CA SER A 62 6.19 25.30 -0.92
C SER A 62 5.02 25.24 -1.89
N TRP A 63 4.41 24.07 -2.07
CA TRP A 63 3.27 23.90 -2.96
C TRP A 63 1.99 24.36 -2.27
N PRO A 64 1.02 24.92 -3.03
CA PRO A 64 -0.34 25.09 -2.54
C PRO A 64 -0.91 23.82 -1.90
N GLU A 65 -1.73 24.01 -0.86
CA GLU A 65 -2.26 22.91 -0.05
C GLU A 65 -3.76 23.09 0.19
N LEU A 66 -4.51 21.99 0.05
CA LEU A 66 -5.89 21.86 0.51
C LEU A 66 -5.93 20.81 1.61
N GLN A 67 -6.81 21.01 2.59
CA GLN A 67 -6.98 20.06 3.69
C GLN A 67 -8.46 19.76 3.92
N SER A 68 -8.73 18.51 4.28
CA SER A 68 -10.02 18.05 4.77
C SER A 68 -9.84 17.41 6.15
N ARG A 69 -10.83 16.61 6.59
CA ARG A 69 -10.74 15.86 7.84
C ARG A 69 -9.66 14.78 7.77
N HIS A 70 -9.61 14.03 6.67
CA HIS A 70 -8.76 12.84 6.55
C HIS A 70 -7.59 13.01 5.59
N PHE A 71 -7.55 14.08 4.78
CA PHE A 71 -6.53 14.25 3.74
C PHE A 71 -5.87 15.63 3.75
N LEU A 72 -4.66 15.64 3.20
CA LEU A 72 -3.89 16.84 2.88
C LEU A 72 -3.42 16.70 1.43
N VAL A 73 -3.88 17.58 0.56
CA VAL A 73 -3.57 17.56 -0.88
C VAL A 73 -2.60 18.67 -1.21
N ARG A 74 -1.48 18.35 -1.85
CA ARG A 74 -0.54 19.33 -2.41
C ARG A 74 -0.48 19.20 -3.92
N TYR A 75 -0.43 20.34 -4.58
CA TYR A 75 -0.63 20.45 -6.02
C TYR A 75 0.12 21.65 -6.58
N GLN A 76 0.28 21.70 -7.90
CA GLN A 76 0.83 22.87 -8.60
C GLN A 76 -0.27 23.91 -8.87
N PRO A 77 0.01 25.23 -8.90
CA PRO A 77 -1.02 26.27 -9.03
C PRO A 77 -2.03 26.05 -10.18
N GLN A 78 -1.59 25.50 -11.32
CA GLN A 78 -2.46 25.19 -12.45
C GLN A 78 -3.52 24.11 -12.16
N ASP A 79 -3.29 23.24 -11.18
CA ASP A 79 -4.16 22.12 -10.83
C ASP A 79 -5.13 22.47 -9.68
N ALA A 80 -5.31 23.75 -9.34
CA ALA A 80 -6.10 24.16 -8.18
C ALA A 80 -7.56 23.66 -8.19
N TRP A 81 -8.19 23.62 -9.36
CA TRP A 81 -9.55 23.09 -9.49
C TRP A 81 -9.56 21.57 -9.34
N VAL A 82 -8.63 20.89 -10.02
CA VAL A 82 -8.45 19.43 -9.94
C VAL A 82 -8.10 18.96 -8.53
N ALA A 83 -7.33 19.75 -7.77
CA ALA A 83 -6.99 19.42 -6.40
C ALA A 83 -8.21 19.37 -5.48
N ARG A 84 -9.25 20.18 -5.75
CA ARG A 84 -10.53 20.09 -5.03
C ARG A 84 -11.28 18.82 -5.41
N LEU A 85 -11.36 18.51 -6.70
CA LEU A 85 -11.95 17.26 -7.18
C LEU A 85 -11.27 16.04 -6.56
N VAL A 86 -9.94 15.99 -6.55
CA VAL A 86 -9.16 14.90 -5.93
C VAL A 86 -9.47 14.78 -4.43
N LEU A 87 -9.52 15.90 -3.71
CA LEU A 87 -9.85 15.93 -2.28
C LEU A 87 -11.27 15.42 -2.01
N GLU A 88 -12.25 15.83 -2.82
CA GLU A 88 -13.64 15.41 -2.73
C GLU A 88 -13.78 13.90 -3.00
N THR A 89 -13.21 13.40 -4.09
CA THR A 89 -13.21 11.96 -4.43
C THR A 89 -12.52 11.12 -3.35
N ALA A 90 -11.44 11.62 -2.75
CA ALA A 90 -10.74 10.96 -1.66
C ALA A 90 -11.62 10.81 -0.40
N GLU A 91 -12.32 11.89 -0.01
CA GLU A 91 -13.25 11.87 1.13
C GLU A 91 -14.48 10.99 0.88
N GLU A 92 -15.03 11.00 -0.34
CA GLU A 92 -16.13 10.11 -0.74
C GLU A 92 -15.75 8.63 -0.60
N SER A 93 -14.50 8.28 -0.96
CA SER A 93 -13.99 6.91 -0.90
C SER A 93 -13.53 6.48 0.52
N TYR A 94 -13.28 7.43 1.42
CA TYR A 94 -12.64 7.15 2.71
C TYR A 94 -13.46 6.23 3.62
N LEU A 95 -14.70 6.62 3.92
CA LEU A 95 -15.52 5.89 4.90
C LEU A 95 -15.88 4.47 4.43
N PRO A 96 -16.27 4.23 3.16
CA PRO A 96 -16.46 2.88 2.65
C PRO A 96 -15.22 2.00 2.85
N LEU A 97 -14.03 2.50 2.48
CA LEU A 97 -12.77 1.75 2.57
C LEU A 97 -12.36 1.45 4.01
N VAL A 98 -12.39 2.47 4.89
CA VAL A 98 -12.04 2.31 6.31
C VAL A 98 -12.96 1.33 7.01
N ARG A 99 -14.27 1.37 6.71
CA ARG A 99 -15.22 0.41 7.28
C ARG A 99 -14.94 -1.00 6.79
N LYS A 100 -14.71 -1.16 5.48
CA LYS A 100 -14.50 -2.47 4.85
C LYS A 100 -13.18 -3.12 5.29
N LEU A 101 -12.13 -2.32 5.44
CA LEU A 101 -10.80 -2.77 5.88
C LEU A 101 -10.54 -2.59 7.38
N GLY A 102 -11.51 -2.12 8.16
CA GLY A 102 -11.46 -2.02 9.63
C GLY A 102 -10.24 -1.29 10.20
N LEU A 103 -9.71 -0.29 9.50
CA LEU A 103 -8.51 0.45 9.91
C LEU A 103 -8.63 1.94 9.54
N GLU A 104 -8.37 2.80 10.51
CA GLU A 104 -8.17 4.24 10.27
C GLU A 104 -6.66 4.56 10.20
N PRO A 105 -6.19 5.25 9.14
CA PRO A 105 -4.81 5.71 9.08
C PRO A 105 -4.48 6.70 10.22
N PRO A 106 -3.24 6.70 10.73
CA PRO A 106 -2.84 7.67 11.73
C PRO A 106 -2.68 9.06 11.10
N GLY A 107 -3.61 9.97 11.40
CA GLY A 107 -3.59 11.35 10.93
C GLY A 107 -4.06 11.52 9.49
N LYS A 108 -3.75 12.67 8.89
CA LYS A 108 -4.16 12.99 7.52
C LYS A 108 -3.27 12.27 6.50
N VAL A 109 -3.90 11.66 5.51
CA VAL A 109 -3.20 11.02 4.38
C VAL A 109 -2.73 12.09 3.40
N PRO A 110 -1.42 12.19 3.12
CA PRO A 110 -0.91 13.11 2.11
C PRO A 110 -1.16 12.59 0.70
N ILE A 111 -1.75 13.45 -0.15
CA ILE A 111 -1.93 13.24 -1.57
C ILE A 111 -1.13 14.30 -2.33
N ILE A 112 -0.27 13.89 -3.25
CA ILE A 112 0.53 14.80 -4.09
C ILE A 112 0.07 14.68 -5.54
N ILE A 113 -0.35 15.80 -6.13
CA ILE A 113 -0.79 15.86 -7.53
C ILE A 113 0.36 16.34 -8.40
N TYR A 114 0.72 15.54 -9.39
CA TYR A 114 1.74 15.86 -10.39
C TYR A 114 1.06 16.29 -11.70
N PRO A 115 1.52 17.38 -12.33
CA PRO A 115 0.88 17.92 -13.53
C PRO A 115 1.06 17.03 -14.77
N ASP A 116 2.08 16.18 -14.79
CA ASP A 116 2.44 15.36 -15.95
C ASP A 116 3.11 14.04 -15.52
N ARG A 117 3.18 13.08 -16.47
CA ARG A 117 3.76 11.75 -16.24
C ARG A 117 5.26 11.82 -15.93
N VAL A 118 5.97 12.77 -16.52
CA VAL A 118 7.42 12.92 -16.35
C VAL A 118 7.75 13.25 -14.90
N SER A 119 7.08 14.25 -14.33
CA SER A 119 7.26 14.68 -12.95
C SER A 119 6.78 13.61 -11.95
N LEU A 120 5.72 12.87 -12.27
CA LEU A 120 5.29 11.71 -11.47
C LEU A 120 6.37 10.60 -11.46
N ASN A 121 6.85 10.19 -12.63
CA ASN A 121 7.85 9.11 -12.76
C ASN A 121 9.20 9.49 -12.12
N GLN A 122 9.63 10.74 -12.28
CA GLN A 122 10.82 11.29 -11.61
C GLN A 122 10.71 11.24 -10.08
N SER A 123 9.50 11.30 -9.52
CA SER A 123 9.31 11.21 -8.07
C SER A 123 9.66 9.83 -7.50
N PHE A 124 9.65 8.80 -8.35
CA PHE A 124 9.99 7.41 -8.02
C PHE A 124 11.34 6.96 -8.56
N GLY A 125 11.99 7.76 -9.42
CA GLY A 125 13.17 7.33 -10.17
C GLY A 125 12.85 6.23 -11.18
N TRP A 126 11.59 6.19 -11.66
CA TRP A 126 11.17 5.30 -12.73
C TRP A 126 11.51 5.90 -14.11
N ASP A 127 11.64 5.04 -15.10
CA ASP A 127 11.68 5.46 -16.50
C ASP A 127 10.37 6.16 -16.88
N ALA A 128 10.45 7.08 -17.85
CA ALA A 128 9.35 7.98 -18.19
C ALA A 128 8.13 7.29 -18.85
N ASP A 129 8.22 6.00 -19.16
CA ASP A 129 7.24 5.20 -19.89
C ASP A 129 6.18 4.51 -19.00
N GLN A 130 6.35 4.54 -17.67
CA GLN A 130 5.32 4.00 -16.77
C GLN A 130 4.03 4.82 -16.84
N SER A 131 2.92 4.13 -17.06
CA SER A 131 1.62 4.74 -17.39
C SER A 131 0.67 4.90 -16.18
N ALA A 132 1.19 4.79 -14.96
CA ALA A 132 0.40 4.88 -13.74
C ALA A 132 -0.36 6.21 -13.63
N MET A 133 -1.65 6.13 -13.30
CA MET A 133 -2.50 7.30 -13.02
C MET A 133 -2.47 7.67 -11.53
N GLY A 134 -2.17 6.69 -10.68
CA GLY A 134 -1.96 6.83 -9.24
C GLY A 134 -0.89 5.85 -8.77
N VAL A 135 -0.22 6.20 -7.68
CA VAL A 135 0.72 5.31 -6.98
C VAL A 135 0.71 5.62 -5.49
N TYR A 136 0.37 4.62 -4.68
CA TYR A 136 0.66 4.57 -3.27
C TYR A 136 2.08 4.08 -3.03
N TRP A 137 2.84 4.85 -2.25
CA TRP A 137 4.11 4.36 -1.73
C TRP A 137 4.46 5.03 -0.41
N ALA A 138 4.79 4.19 0.57
CA ALA A 138 5.34 4.58 1.86
C ALA A 138 4.54 5.72 2.53
N GLY A 139 3.23 5.53 2.65
CA GLY A 139 2.34 6.45 3.37
C GLY A 139 1.93 7.69 2.59
N VAL A 140 2.24 7.76 1.30
CA VAL A 140 1.91 8.89 0.41
C VAL A 140 1.20 8.37 -0.83
N ILE A 141 0.06 8.98 -1.16
CA ILE A 141 -0.62 8.77 -2.44
C ILE A 141 -0.14 9.83 -3.42
N ARG A 142 0.28 9.42 -4.62
CA ARG A 142 0.66 10.34 -5.70
C ARG A 142 -0.25 10.11 -6.89
N ILE A 143 -0.81 11.19 -7.42
CA ILE A 143 -1.80 11.13 -8.50
C ILE A 143 -1.29 11.95 -9.68
N LEU A 144 -1.44 11.40 -10.88
CA LEU A 144 -1.32 12.18 -12.12
C LEU A 144 -2.56 13.06 -12.25
N SER A 145 -2.37 14.36 -12.45
CA SER A 145 -3.48 15.31 -12.62
C SER A 145 -4.48 14.78 -13.66
N PRO A 146 -5.77 14.69 -13.33
CA PRO A 146 -6.87 14.45 -14.28
C PRO A 146 -6.74 15.18 -15.62
N ASN A 147 -6.23 16.42 -15.61
CA ASN A 147 -6.01 17.21 -16.82
C ASN A 147 -5.00 16.56 -17.80
N ALA A 148 -4.15 15.65 -17.33
CA ALA A 148 -3.09 15.04 -18.12
C ALA A 148 -3.51 13.73 -18.81
N TRP A 149 -4.70 13.21 -18.54
CA TRP A 149 -5.17 11.94 -19.11
C TRP A 149 -6.66 11.88 -19.43
N ILE A 150 -7.47 12.83 -18.97
CA ILE A 150 -8.88 12.97 -19.36
C ILE A 150 -8.99 14.06 -20.41
N GLU A 151 -9.30 13.68 -21.65
CA GLU A 151 -9.44 14.60 -22.78
C GLU A 151 -10.85 15.21 -22.85
N THR A 152 -11.15 16.14 -21.94
CA THR A 152 -12.39 16.94 -21.99
C THR A 152 -12.16 18.35 -21.47
N VAL A 153 -12.90 19.32 -22.03
CA VAL A 153 -12.95 20.70 -21.52
C VAL A 153 -14.11 20.92 -20.54
N ASP A 154 -15.05 19.98 -20.51
CA ASP A 154 -16.20 20.03 -19.60
C ASP A 154 -15.82 19.51 -18.22
N ARG A 155 -16.01 20.35 -17.20
CA ARG A 155 -15.61 20.05 -15.84
C ARG A 155 -16.44 18.95 -15.21
N ASP A 156 -17.72 18.87 -15.55
CA ASP A 156 -18.61 17.87 -14.99
C ASP A 156 -18.26 16.48 -15.54
N SER A 157 -18.07 16.37 -16.86
CA SER A 157 -17.57 15.15 -17.51
C SER A 157 -16.20 14.71 -16.98
N LEU A 158 -15.29 15.66 -16.72
CA LEU A 158 -13.99 15.38 -16.11
C LEU A 158 -14.16 14.81 -14.71
N ALA A 159 -14.99 15.45 -13.89
CA ALA A 159 -15.28 15.02 -12.53
C ALA A 159 -15.90 13.62 -12.50
N ASP A 160 -16.88 13.35 -13.35
CA ASP A 160 -17.55 12.05 -13.45
C ASP A 160 -16.57 10.94 -13.88
N THR A 161 -15.74 11.23 -14.89
CA THR A 161 -14.71 10.29 -15.35
C THR A 161 -13.70 10.03 -14.23
N PHE A 162 -13.21 11.06 -13.56
CA PHE A 162 -12.25 10.89 -12.46
C PHE A 162 -12.85 10.14 -11.26
N LYS A 163 -14.09 10.41 -10.89
CA LYS A 163 -14.75 9.71 -9.77
C LYS A 163 -15.04 8.25 -10.07
N SER A 164 -15.33 7.92 -11.33
CA SER A 164 -15.64 6.55 -11.74
C SER A 164 -14.41 5.70 -12.04
N THR A 165 -13.42 6.24 -12.76
CA THR A 165 -12.25 5.48 -13.26
C THR A 165 -10.91 5.99 -12.72
N GLY A 166 -10.93 7.02 -11.89
CA GLY A 166 -9.72 7.55 -11.26
C GLY A 166 -9.22 6.66 -10.11
N PRO A 167 -7.93 6.74 -9.79
CA PRO A 167 -7.24 5.74 -8.97
C PRO A 167 -7.48 5.91 -7.46
N MET A 168 -8.36 6.82 -7.02
CA MET A 168 -8.41 7.22 -5.61
C MET A 168 -8.81 6.09 -4.67
N ALA A 169 -9.83 5.30 -5.04
CA ALA A 169 -10.25 4.15 -4.25
C ALA A 169 -9.16 3.06 -4.20
N HIS A 170 -8.53 2.79 -5.36
CA HIS A 170 -7.45 1.82 -5.50
C HIS A 170 -6.21 2.18 -4.66
N GLU A 171 -5.70 3.41 -4.78
CA GLU A 171 -4.51 3.83 -4.01
C GLU A 171 -4.78 3.91 -2.50
N MET A 172 -6.00 4.29 -2.12
CA MET A 172 -6.38 4.32 -0.72
C MET A 172 -6.51 2.89 -0.14
N ALA A 173 -6.97 1.91 -0.94
CA ALA A 173 -6.96 0.50 -0.54
C ALA A 173 -5.53 -0.02 -0.31
N HIS A 174 -4.58 0.31 -1.20
CA HIS A 174 -3.16 0.00 -1.00
C HIS A 174 -2.63 0.57 0.31
N LEU A 175 -2.95 1.84 0.60
CA LEU A 175 -2.56 2.48 1.85
C LEU A 175 -3.08 1.70 3.06
N LEU A 176 -4.38 1.39 3.09
CA LEU A 176 -4.99 0.71 4.22
C LEU A 176 -4.43 -0.70 4.42
N VAL A 177 -4.19 -1.44 3.34
CA VAL A 177 -3.51 -2.75 3.41
C VAL A 177 -2.11 -2.60 3.99
N ASP A 178 -1.35 -1.59 3.56
CA ASP A 178 0.00 -1.34 4.05
C ASP A 178 0.06 -0.99 5.54
N TYR A 179 -0.83 -0.11 6.01
CA TYR A 179 -0.91 0.21 7.43
C TYR A 179 -1.44 -0.97 8.24
N ARG A 180 -2.42 -1.73 7.74
CA ARG A 180 -3.00 -2.88 8.44
C ARG A 180 -1.96 -3.98 8.64
N THR A 181 -1.10 -4.21 7.66
CA THR A 181 -0.10 -5.29 7.66
C THR A 181 1.32 -4.83 8.02
N GLN A 182 1.55 -3.52 8.16
CA GLN A 182 2.88 -2.93 8.36
C GLN A 182 3.91 -3.37 7.29
N GLY A 183 3.50 -3.36 6.02
CA GLY A 183 4.38 -3.73 4.90
C GLY A 183 4.62 -5.24 4.72
N ASN A 184 3.92 -6.09 5.47
CA ASN A 184 4.03 -7.55 5.33
C ASN A 184 2.95 -8.12 4.41
N TYR A 185 2.96 -7.75 3.14
CA TYR A 185 2.03 -8.27 2.13
C TYR A 185 2.76 -8.45 0.80
N PRO A 186 2.37 -9.44 -0.03
CA PRO A 186 2.88 -9.55 -1.39
C PRO A 186 2.14 -8.59 -2.32
N ARG A 187 2.79 -8.25 -3.44
CA ARG A 187 2.25 -7.31 -4.44
C ARG A 187 0.89 -7.75 -4.97
N TRP A 188 0.76 -9.00 -5.40
CA TRP A 188 -0.49 -9.53 -5.96
C TRP A 188 -1.67 -9.45 -4.99
N LEU A 189 -1.45 -9.64 -3.68
CA LEU A 189 -2.53 -9.60 -2.70
C LEU A 189 -3.08 -8.18 -2.59
N THR A 190 -2.20 -7.19 -2.51
CA THR A 190 -2.64 -5.80 -2.40
C THR A 190 -3.30 -5.31 -3.68
N GLU A 191 -2.84 -5.74 -4.86
CA GLU A 191 -3.48 -5.41 -6.16
C GLU A 191 -4.86 -6.03 -6.27
N GLY A 192 -5.02 -7.28 -5.82
CA GLY A 192 -6.31 -7.95 -5.82
C GLY A 192 -7.31 -7.26 -4.89
N ILE A 193 -6.89 -6.90 -3.68
CA ILE A 193 -7.74 -6.21 -2.70
C ILE A 193 -8.10 -4.81 -3.20
N ALA A 194 -7.14 -4.08 -3.78
CA ALA A 194 -7.37 -2.73 -4.30
C ALA A 194 -8.37 -2.74 -5.46
N GLN A 195 -8.20 -3.62 -6.45
CA GLN A 195 -9.16 -3.80 -7.54
C GLN A 195 -10.55 -4.25 -7.05
N TYR A 196 -10.60 -5.16 -6.06
CA TYR A 196 -11.87 -5.64 -5.52
C TYR A 196 -12.66 -4.48 -4.88
N LEU A 197 -11.99 -3.66 -4.06
CA LEU A 197 -12.60 -2.53 -3.38
C LEU A 197 -12.94 -1.38 -4.33
N GLU A 198 -12.08 -1.09 -5.29
CA GLU A 198 -12.35 -0.12 -6.36
C GLU A 198 -13.64 -0.51 -7.10
N ARG A 199 -13.75 -1.77 -7.53
CA ARG A 199 -14.97 -2.27 -8.19
C ARG A 199 -16.21 -2.16 -7.32
N GLU A 200 -16.12 -2.44 -6.02
CA GLU A 200 -17.27 -2.27 -5.11
C GLU A 200 -17.69 -0.81 -4.92
N ILE A 201 -16.74 0.13 -4.95
CA ILE A 201 -16.98 1.54 -4.63
C ILE A 201 -17.39 2.35 -5.87
N THR A 202 -16.67 2.17 -6.97
CA THR A 202 -16.84 2.98 -8.19
C THR A 202 -17.55 2.22 -9.30
N GLY A 203 -17.63 0.89 -9.19
CA GLY A 203 -18.10 0.03 -10.27
C GLY A 203 -17.07 -0.21 -11.38
N PHE A 204 -15.89 0.41 -11.29
CA PHE A 204 -14.83 0.23 -12.26
C PHE A 204 -14.20 -1.15 -12.16
N GLN A 205 -13.97 -1.78 -13.31
CA GLN A 205 -13.17 -2.98 -13.44
C GLN A 205 -12.44 -2.89 -14.78
N PHE A 206 -11.16 -3.25 -14.81
CA PHE A 206 -10.47 -3.47 -16.07
C PHE A 206 -11.18 -4.53 -16.92
N GLU A 207 -10.95 -4.46 -18.23
CA GLU A 207 -11.48 -5.45 -19.17
C GLU A 207 -11.13 -6.87 -18.73
N GLU A 208 -12.09 -7.78 -18.90
CA GLU A 208 -11.93 -9.16 -18.50
C GLU A 208 -10.83 -9.84 -19.33
N TYR A 209 -9.83 -10.41 -18.65
CA TYR A 209 -8.81 -11.21 -19.31
C TYR A 209 -9.43 -12.52 -19.81
N ARG A 210 -9.35 -12.76 -21.11
CA ARG A 210 -9.95 -13.95 -21.73
C ARG A 210 -9.12 -15.19 -21.44
N ILE A 211 -9.57 -16.00 -20.49
CA ILE A 211 -8.99 -17.32 -20.22
C ILE A 211 -9.34 -18.29 -21.36
N ASN A 212 -8.35 -19.04 -21.80
CA ASN A 212 -8.50 -20.16 -22.73
C ASN A 212 -7.87 -21.43 -22.14
N PRO A 213 -8.11 -22.63 -22.73
CA PRO A 213 -7.56 -23.88 -22.21
C PRO A 213 -6.03 -23.91 -22.05
N ASP A 214 -5.32 -23.11 -22.87
CA ASP A 214 -3.86 -23.03 -22.90
C ASP A 214 -3.28 -21.98 -21.94
N THR A 215 -4.14 -21.22 -21.25
CA THR A 215 -3.73 -20.15 -20.33
C THR A 215 -2.86 -20.71 -19.21
N GLN A 216 -1.62 -20.22 -19.16
CA GLN A 216 -0.62 -20.60 -18.16
C GLN A 216 -0.70 -19.62 -16.99
N PHE A 217 -1.46 -19.99 -15.96
CA PHE A 217 -1.55 -19.21 -14.74
C PHE A 217 -0.19 -19.13 -14.04
N TYR A 218 0.15 -17.94 -13.53
CA TYR A 218 1.28 -17.78 -12.63
C TYR A 218 0.97 -18.44 -11.29
N SER A 219 1.95 -19.16 -10.74
CA SER A 219 1.89 -19.60 -9.34
C SER A 219 1.91 -18.39 -8.41
N LEU A 220 1.31 -18.52 -7.23
CA LEU A 220 1.32 -17.49 -6.18
C LEU A 220 2.74 -17.16 -5.73
N ARG A 221 3.66 -18.15 -5.77
CA ARG A 221 5.08 -17.91 -5.49
C ARG A 221 5.76 -17.07 -6.57
N GLN A 222 5.44 -17.29 -7.85
CA GLN A 222 5.95 -16.44 -8.93
C GLN A 222 5.39 -15.01 -8.79
N MET A 223 4.10 -14.87 -8.51
CA MET A 223 3.52 -13.54 -8.28
C MET A 223 4.07 -12.84 -7.04
N ASP A 224 4.43 -13.56 -5.98
CA ASP A 224 5.09 -13.00 -4.79
C ASP A 224 6.52 -12.51 -5.09
N ALA A 225 7.29 -13.30 -5.85
CA ALA A 225 8.70 -13.02 -6.07
C ALA A 225 9.01 -11.99 -7.17
N GLN A 226 8.16 -11.91 -8.21
CA GLN A 226 8.52 -11.21 -9.45
C GLN A 226 7.35 -10.49 -10.12
N PHE A 227 6.33 -10.08 -9.36
CA PHE A 227 5.09 -9.49 -9.88
C PHE A 227 5.31 -8.50 -11.04
N ASP A 228 6.09 -7.44 -10.81
CA ASP A 228 6.31 -6.35 -11.79
C ASP A 228 7.21 -6.77 -12.97
N ARG A 229 7.77 -7.99 -12.94
CA ARG A 229 8.63 -8.55 -14.00
C ARG A 229 7.97 -9.71 -14.75
N LEU A 230 6.73 -10.06 -14.40
CA LEU A 230 5.98 -11.09 -15.11
C LEU A 230 5.70 -10.62 -16.56
N PRO A 231 5.93 -11.47 -17.57
CA PRO A 231 5.77 -11.07 -18.97
C PRO A 231 4.35 -10.62 -19.35
N ASP A 232 3.33 -11.29 -18.80
CA ASP A 232 1.92 -10.97 -19.03
C ASP A 232 1.37 -10.25 -17.78
N GLN A 233 1.63 -8.94 -17.72
CA GLN A 233 1.12 -8.09 -16.65
C GLN A 233 -0.42 -8.13 -16.57
N PRO A 234 -1.18 -8.00 -17.68
CA PRO A 234 -2.64 -8.12 -17.64
C PRO A 234 -3.13 -9.40 -16.95
N LEU A 235 -2.51 -10.55 -17.23
CA LEU A 235 -2.83 -11.81 -16.55
C LEU A 235 -2.53 -11.73 -15.05
N ALA A 236 -1.40 -11.15 -14.63
CA ALA A 236 -1.04 -11.02 -13.22
C ALA A 236 -2.02 -10.14 -12.43
N TYR A 237 -2.45 -9.00 -12.98
CA TYR A 237 -3.47 -8.13 -12.38
C TYR A 237 -4.84 -8.82 -12.33
N TRP A 238 -5.24 -9.48 -13.42
CA TRP A 238 -6.49 -10.24 -13.46
C TRP A 238 -6.48 -11.40 -12.44
N GLN A 239 -5.39 -12.17 -12.36
CA GLN A 239 -5.25 -13.27 -11.40
C GLN A 239 -5.34 -12.77 -9.95
N SER A 240 -4.78 -11.58 -9.69
CA SER A 240 -4.83 -10.93 -8.38
C SER A 240 -6.26 -10.61 -7.95
N LEU A 241 -7.08 -10.04 -8.83
CA LEU A 241 -8.50 -9.82 -8.55
C LEU A 241 -9.25 -11.15 -8.44
N ALA A 242 -9.02 -12.08 -9.36
CA ALA A 242 -9.72 -13.35 -9.44
C ALA A 242 -9.52 -14.23 -8.19
N ILE A 243 -8.32 -14.22 -7.58
CA ILE A 243 -8.11 -14.97 -6.33
C ILE A 243 -8.82 -14.32 -5.14
N ILE A 244 -8.96 -12.99 -5.10
CA ILE A 244 -9.78 -12.33 -4.07
C ILE A 244 -11.25 -12.67 -4.28
N ASP A 245 -11.75 -12.65 -5.52
CA ASP A 245 -13.10 -13.11 -5.85
C ASP A 245 -13.34 -14.55 -5.38
N TYR A 246 -12.39 -15.45 -5.63
CA TYR A 246 -12.45 -16.84 -5.19
C TYR A 246 -12.53 -16.96 -3.66
N LEU A 247 -11.66 -16.25 -2.94
CA LEU A 247 -11.63 -16.27 -1.48
C LEU A 247 -12.92 -15.69 -0.88
N VAL A 248 -13.35 -14.53 -1.36
CA VAL A 248 -14.57 -13.86 -0.87
C VAL A 248 -15.82 -14.65 -1.24
N GLY A 249 -15.90 -15.20 -2.45
CA GLY A 249 -17.03 -16.01 -2.89
C GLY A 249 -17.20 -17.30 -2.09
N ARG A 250 -16.11 -17.86 -1.55
CA ARG A 250 -16.13 -19.12 -0.79
C ARG A 250 -16.22 -18.92 0.73
N TYR A 251 -15.61 -17.87 1.27
CA TYR A 251 -15.44 -17.67 2.72
C TYR A 251 -16.04 -16.36 3.23
N GLY A 252 -16.59 -15.52 2.36
CA GLY A 252 -17.04 -14.17 2.70
C GLY A 252 -15.88 -13.17 2.81
N TRP A 253 -16.20 -11.88 2.94
CA TRP A 253 -15.19 -10.82 3.00
C TRP A 253 -14.27 -10.90 4.23
N ASP A 254 -14.80 -11.37 5.36
CA ASP A 254 -14.07 -11.42 6.63
C ASP A 254 -12.76 -12.22 6.53
N ILE A 255 -12.66 -13.17 5.60
CA ILE A 255 -11.42 -13.92 5.36
C ILE A 255 -10.26 -13.02 4.95
N VAL A 256 -10.52 -11.94 4.20
CA VAL A 256 -9.51 -10.97 3.79
C VAL A 256 -8.96 -10.27 5.03
N GLY A 257 -9.83 -9.85 5.94
CA GLY A 257 -9.45 -9.27 7.23
C GLY A 257 -8.56 -10.22 8.03
N SER A 258 -8.97 -11.48 8.18
CA SER A 258 -8.20 -12.52 8.88
C SER A 258 -6.83 -12.78 8.24
N ILE A 259 -6.74 -12.76 6.91
CA ILE A 259 -5.47 -12.89 6.19
C ILE A 259 -4.56 -11.72 6.52
N LEU A 260 -5.07 -10.49 6.42
CA LEU A 260 -4.31 -9.27 6.73
C LEU A 260 -3.84 -9.25 8.20
N ASP A 261 -4.65 -9.77 9.13
CA ASP A 261 -4.29 -9.85 10.55
C ASP A 261 -3.19 -10.88 10.83
N GLY A 262 -3.24 -12.03 10.15
CA GLY A 262 -2.16 -13.01 10.20
C GLY A 262 -0.84 -12.43 9.66
N LEU A 263 -0.92 -11.69 8.56
CA LEU A 263 0.21 -10.95 8.00
C LEU A 263 0.73 -9.86 8.95
N ARG A 264 -0.16 -9.13 9.64
CA ARG A 264 0.22 -8.13 10.66
C ARG A 264 0.97 -8.74 11.87
N GLN A 265 0.82 -10.04 12.11
CA GLN A 265 1.57 -10.78 13.12
C GLN A 265 2.97 -11.22 12.63
N GLY A 266 3.35 -10.87 11.39
CA GLY A 266 4.64 -11.24 10.79
C GLY A 266 4.68 -12.67 10.22
N LYS A 267 3.53 -13.33 10.09
CA LYS A 267 3.43 -14.65 9.45
C LYS A 267 3.60 -14.52 7.94
N ASN A 268 4.07 -15.58 7.29
CA ASN A 268 4.04 -15.70 5.83
C ASN A 268 2.67 -16.22 5.37
N LEU A 269 2.33 -16.01 4.09
CA LEU A 269 1.03 -16.40 3.54
C LEU A 269 0.70 -17.89 3.67
N ASN A 270 1.67 -18.79 3.54
CA ASN A 270 1.41 -20.21 3.69
C ASN A 270 0.94 -20.55 5.11
N THR A 271 1.58 -19.97 6.12
CA THR A 271 1.14 -20.10 7.52
C THR A 271 -0.24 -19.47 7.73
N VAL A 272 -0.48 -18.28 7.18
CA VAL A 272 -1.79 -17.61 7.30
C VAL A 272 -2.90 -18.44 6.66
N PHE A 273 -2.68 -19.00 5.47
CA PHE A 273 -3.68 -19.85 4.80
C PHE A 273 -3.91 -21.15 5.57
N GLN A 274 -2.87 -21.74 6.15
CA GLN A 274 -3.06 -22.91 7.02
C GLN A 274 -3.91 -22.56 8.25
N ASP A 275 -3.62 -21.45 8.91
CA ASP A 275 -4.33 -21.01 10.11
C ASP A 275 -5.80 -20.66 9.82
N GLN A 276 -6.09 -19.99 8.70
CA GLN A 276 -7.41 -19.44 8.40
C GLN A 276 -8.28 -20.35 7.52
N LEU A 277 -7.66 -21.17 6.66
CA LEU A 277 -8.35 -22.00 5.66
C LEU A 277 -8.11 -23.49 5.86
N GLY A 278 -7.18 -23.90 6.73
CA GLY A 278 -6.75 -25.29 6.85
C GLY A 278 -6.07 -25.83 5.59
N MET A 279 -5.55 -24.94 4.74
CA MET A 279 -4.94 -25.29 3.45
C MET A 279 -3.59 -24.60 3.29
N SER A 280 -2.65 -25.29 2.67
CA SER A 280 -1.40 -24.68 2.23
C SER A 280 -1.61 -23.68 1.10
N LEU A 281 -0.62 -22.82 0.87
CA LEU A 281 -0.60 -21.90 -0.28
C LEU A 281 -0.79 -22.65 -1.61
N ALA A 282 -0.18 -23.83 -1.74
CA ALA A 282 -0.26 -24.66 -2.95
C ALA A 282 -1.65 -25.29 -3.14
N GLU A 283 -2.34 -25.68 -2.06
CA GLU A 283 -3.71 -26.20 -2.14
C GLU A 283 -4.70 -25.09 -2.51
N VAL A 284 -4.54 -23.89 -1.94
CA VAL A 284 -5.34 -22.72 -2.34
C VAL A 284 -5.11 -22.39 -3.81
N GLU A 285 -3.86 -22.34 -4.26
CA GLU A 285 -3.49 -22.11 -5.67
C GLU A 285 -4.16 -23.14 -6.60
N LYS A 286 -4.06 -24.43 -6.29
CA LYS A 286 -4.68 -25.50 -7.09
C LYS A 286 -6.20 -25.36 -7.18
N ASN A 287 -6.85 -25.07 -6.05
CA ASN A 287 -8.30 -24.91 -5.99
C ASN A 287 -8.77 -23.65 -6.74
N PHE A 288 -8.02 -22.55 -6.60
CA PHE A 288 -8.23 -21.32 -7.36
C PHE A 288 -8.13 -21.58 -8.87
N ILE A 289 -7.07 -22.24 -9.35
CA ILE A 289 -6.89 -22.52 -10.79
C ILE A 289 -8.06 -23.35 -11.34
N THR A 290 -8.54 -24.32 -10.56
CA THR A 290 -9.70 -25.13 -10.93
C THR A 290 -10.97 -24.29 -11.00
N TRP A 291 -11.19 -23.39 -10.04
CA TRP A 291 -12.32 -22.47 -10.05
C TRP A 291 -12.23 -21.48 -11.23
N ALA A 292 -11.05 -20.90 -11.48
CA ALA A 292 -10.82 -19.91 -12.54
C ALA A 292 -11.09 -20.49 -13.93
N ARG A 293 -10.76 -21.77 -14.17
CA ARG A 293 -11.04 -22.45 -15.45
C ARG A 293 -12.51 -22.77 -15.68
N ASN A 294 -13.34 -22.74 -14.65
CA ASN A 294 -14.76 -23.09 -14.70
C ASN A 294 -15.70 -21.88 -14.54
N ARG A 295 -15.14 -20.68 -14.42
CA ARG A 295 -15.86 -19.40 -14.40
C ARG A 295 -16.22 -19.00 -15.83
#